data_AF-A0A2J5P9Y4-F1
#
_entry.id   AF-A0A2J5P9Y4-F1
#
_cell.length_a   1.000
_cell.length_b   1.000
_cell.length_c   1.000
_cell.angle_alpha   90.00
_cell.angle_beta   90.00
_cell.angle_gamma   90.00
#
_symmetry.space_group_name_H-M   'P 1'
#
loop_
_entity.id
_entity.type
_entity.pdbx_description
1 polymer ?
#
loop_
_entity_poly.entity_id
_entity_poly.type
_entity_poly.pdbx_seq_one_letter_code
_entity_poly.pdbx_strand_id
1 'polypeptide(L)'
;MLSTNLIKPACWLSALLAFSLAGCGVTQSITDGTKAVYTAVFYKKIKVLHLDFIAREALNTDSRESNSLSEPVVVRVYQLKDRKNFD
;
A
#
# COMPACT_ATOMS: atom_id res chain seq x y z
N MET A 1 2.70 -54.00 -33.87
CA MET A 1 2.88 -52.58 -34.29
C MET A 1 1.71 -51.66 -33.88
N LEU A 2 0.77 -52.08 -33.03
CA LEU A 2 -0.39 -51.26 -32.66
C LEU A 2 -0.15 -50.35 -31.42
N SER A 3 0.68 -50.78 -30.46
CA SER A 3 0.92 -50.01 -29.22
C SER A 3 1.67 -48.70 -29.39
N THR A 4 2.49 -48.54 -30.44
CA THR A 4 3.30 -47.32 -30.65
C THR A 4 2.47 -46.13 -31.15
N ASN A 5 1.32 -46.37 -31.78
CA ASN A 5 0.43 -45.31 -32.27
C ASN A 5 -0.49 -44.74 -31.19
N LEU A 6 -0.77 -45.51 -30.11
CA LEU A 6 -1.60 -45.07 -28.99
C LEU A 6 -0.83 -44.20 -27.97
N ILE A 7 0.50 -44.33 -27.92
CA ILE A 7 1.38 -43.56 -27.00
C ILE A 7 1.55 -42.11 -27.49
N LYS A 8 1.53 -41.86 -28.81
CA LYS A 8 1.63 -40.52 -29.39
C LYS A 8 0.52 -39.56 -28.92
N PRO A 9 -0.78 -39.86 -29.03
CA PRO A 9 -1.84 -38.96 -28.58
C PRO A 9 -1.86 -38.79 -27.05
N ALA A 10 -1.51 -39.83 -26.28
CA ALA A 10 -1.43 -39.75 -24.82
C ALA A 10 -0.32 -38.80 -24.34
N CYS A 11 0.84 -38.83 -24.99
CA CYS A 11 1.94 -37.91 -24.71
C CYS A 11 1.59 -36.46 -25.07
N TRP A 12 0.87 -36.25 -26.19
CA TRP A 12 0.40 -34.93 -26.61
C TRP A 12 -0.65 -34.34 -25.67
N LEU A 13 -1.57 -35.16 -25.16
CA LEU A 13 -2.56 -34.75 -24.15
C LEU A 13 -1.88 -34.33 -22.84
N SER A 14 -0.87 -35.08 -22.39
CA SER A 14 -0.11 -34.74 -21.19
C SER A 14 0.69 -33.44 -21.36
N ALA A 15 1.31 -33.24 -22.53
CA ALA A 15 2.02 -32.02 -22.86
C ALA A 15 1.10 -30.79 -22.95
N LEU A 16 -0.07 -30.91 -23.59
CA LEU A 16 -1.09 -29.85 -23.65
C LEU A 16 -1.62 -29.48 -22.26
N LEU A 17 -1.87 -30.47 -21.42
CA LEU A 17 -2.33 -30.26 -20.06
C LEU A 17 -1.24 -29.52 -19.24
N ALA A 18 0.01 -29.97 -19.31
CA ALA A 18 1.13 -29.30 -18.67
C ALA A 18 1.29 -27.84 -19.14
N PHE A 19 1.13 -27.58 -20.45
CA PHE A 19 1.19 -26.22 -21.00
C PHE A 19 0.03 -25.34 -20.51
N SER A 20 -1.17 -25.90 -20.41
CA SER A 20 -2.36 -25.16 -19.92
C SER A 20 -2.25 -24.81 -18.42
N LEU A 21 -1.74 -25.73 -17.59
CA LEU A 21 -1.50 -25.48 -16.17
C LEU A 21 -0.38 -24.46 -15.97
N ALA A 22 0.71 -24.57 -16.75
CA ALA A 22 1.80 -23.60 -16.71
C ALA A 22 1.35 -22.20 -17.17
N GLY A 23 0.56 -22.11 -18.24
CA GLY A 23 0.00 -20.84 -18.73
C GLY A 23 -0.92 -20.16 -17.72
N CYS A 24 -1.73 -20.93 -16.99
CA CYS A 24 -2.58 -20.42 -15.92
C CYS A 24 -1.76 -19.85 -14.76
N GLY A 25 -0.75 -20.60 -14.30
CA GLY A 25 0.14 -20.16 -13.21
C GLY A 25 0.96 -18.92 -13.56
N VAL A 26 1.44 -18.80 -14.80
CA VAL A 26 2.17 -17.61 -15.28
C VAL A 26 1.28 -16.38 -15.30
N THR A 27 0.06 -16.50 -15.85
CA THR A 27 -0.89 -15.38 -15.93
C THR A 27 -1.34 -14.93 -14.54
N GLN A 28 -1.56 -15.87 -13.63
CA GLN A 28 -1.90 -15.58 -12.23
C GLN A 28 -0.75 -14.86 -11.52
N SER A 29 0.49 -15.34 -11.68
CA SER A 29 1.68 -14.71 -11.09
C SER A 29 1.91 -13.28 -11.58
N ILE A 30 1.74 -13.03 -12.88
CA ILE A 30 1.84 -11.67 -13.45
C ILE A 30 0.76 -10.76 -12.87
N THR A 31 -0.50 -11.23 -12.82
CA THR A 31 -1.64 -10.45 -12.30
C THR A 31 -1.45 -10.10 -10.82
N ASP A 32 -1.07 -11.09 -10.00
CA ASP A 32 -0.82 -10.90 -8.57
C ASP A 32 0.40 -10.00 -8.33
N GLY A 33 1.46 -10.17 -9.13
CA GLY A 33 2.65 -9.32 -9.11
C GLY A 33 2.35 -7.87 -9.44
N THR A 34 1.56 -7.61 -10.50
CA THR A 34 1.13 -6.25 -10.87
C THR A 34 0.29 -5.61 -9.77
N LYS A 35 -0.64 -6.34 -9.16
CA LYS A 35 -1.44 -5.84 -8.03
C LYS A 35 -0.57 -5.51 -6.82
N ALA A 36 0.42 -6.35 -6.52
CA ALA A 36 1.35 -6.14 -5.42
C ALA A 36 2.21 -4.89 -5.64
N VAL A 37 2.80 -4.73 -6.83
CA VAL A 37 3.59 -3.54 -7.20
C VAL A 37 2.73 -2.29 -7.17
N TYR A 38 1.51 -2.35 -7.71
CA TYR A 38 0.58 -1.22 -7.69
C TYR A 38 0.24 -0.79 -6.26
N THR A 39 -0.09 -1.74 -5.38
CA THR A 39 -0.40 -1.45 -3.97
C THR A 39 0.82 -0.89 -3.24
N ALA A 40 2.01 -1.44 -3.49
CA ALA A 40 3.24 -1.00 -2.84
C ALA A 40 3.64 0.43 -3.26
N VAL A 41 3.49 0.79 -4.53
CA VAL A 41 3.89 2.09 -5.08
C VAL A 41 2.81 3.16 -4.83
N PHE A 42 1.55 2.83 -5.10
CA PHE A 42 0.47 3.83 -5.12
C PHE A 42 -0.42 3.80 -3.87
N TYR A 43 -0.40 2.71 -3.10
CA TYR A 43 -1.23 2.55 -1.90
C TYR A 43 -0.37 2.34 -0.65
N LYS A 44 0.41 3.36 -0.30
CA LYS A 44 1.23 3.36 0.91
C LYS A 44 0.34 3.32 2.15
N LYS A 45 0.14 2.13 2.72
CA LYS A 45 -0.61 1.93 3.96
C LYS A 45 0.20 2.45 5.15
N ILE A 46 -0.01 3.70 5.52
CA ILE A 46 0.56 4.28 6.76
C ILE A 46 -0.18 3.66 7.96
N LYS A 47 0.52 2.83 8.74
CA LYS A 47 -0.03 2.19 9.95
C LYS A 47 0.36 2.91 11.24
N VAL A 48 1.51 3.57 11.24
CA VAL A 48 2.06 4.30 12.37
C VAL A 48 2.32 5.72 11.91
N LEU A 49 1.77 6.68 12.66
CA LEU A 49 1.98 8.11 12.44
C LEU A 49 2.97 8.61 13.49
N HIS A 50 4.17 8.98 13.05
CA HIS A 50 5.16 9.63 13.89
C HIS A 50 4.96 11.15 13.77
N LEU A 51 4.72 11.82 14.88
CA LEU A 51 4.60 13.28 14.97
C LEU A 51 5.67 13.78 15.92
N ASP A 52 6.38 14.81 15.50
CA ASP A 52 7.35 15.53 16.30
C ASP A 52 6.97 17.00 16.30
N PHE A 53 6.79 17.58 17.50
CA PHE A 53 6.35 18.95 17.68
C PHE A 53 7.48 19.72 18.35
N ILE A 54 8.10 20.63 17.60
CA ILE A 54 9.16 21.49 18.10
C ILE A 54 8.58 22.90 18.24
N ALA A 55 8.54 23.40 19.48
CA ALA A 55 8.10 24.75 19.76
C ALA A 55 9.19 25.76 19.39
N ARG A 56 8.78 26.89 18.81
CA ARG A 56 9.62 28.09 18.69
C ARG A 56 9.76 28.76 20.05
N GLU A 57 10.83 29.54 20.23
CA GLU A 57 11.12 30.21 21.51
C GLU A 57 9.97 31.10 21.98
N ALA A 58 9.41 31.93 21.08
CA ALA A 58 8.24 32.76 21.35
C ALA A 58 6.96 32.11 20.79
N LEU A 59 6.12 31.54 21.66
CA LEU A 59 4.88 30.85 21.32
C LEU A 59 3.73 31.40 22.18
N ASN A 60 2.53 31.52 21.61
CA ASN A 60 1.30 31.97 22.31
C ASN A 60 1.45 33.28 23.11
N THR A 61 2.19 34.23 22.55
CA THR A 61 2.44 35.55 23.14
C THR A 61 1.19 36.43 23.03
N ASP A 62 0.82 37.13 24.11
CA ASP A 62 -0.21 38.18 24.09
C ASP A 62 0.32 39.52 23.54
N SER A 63 -0.14 39.89 22.34
CA SER A 63 0.17 41.18 21.69
C SER A 63 -0.26 42.43 22.47
N ARG A 64 -1.11 42.29 23.49
CA ARG A 64 -1.58 43.40 24.33
C ARG A 64 -0.59 43.77 25.42
N GLU A 65 0.37 42.90 25.73
CA GLU A 65 1.44 43.17 26.68
C GLU A 65 2.69 43.73 26.00
N SER A 66 3.31 44.75 26.62
CA SER A 66 4.51 45.38 26.06
C SER A 66 5.76 44.47 26.10
N ASN A 67 5.79 43.49 27.01
CA ASN A 67 6.87 42.52 27.17
C ASN A 67 6.29 41.12 27.24
N SER A 68 5.61 40.71 26.17
CA SER A 68 4.92 39.42 26.15
C SER A 68 5.91 38.24 26.23
N LEU A 69 5.66 37.34 27.17
CA LEU A 69 6.42 36.11 27.35
C LEU A 69 5.80 34.97 26.54
N SER A 70 6.60 33.93 26.34
CA SER A 70 6.14 32.69 25.71
C SER A 70 5.23 31.94 26.68
N GLU A 71 4.03 31.56 26.23
CA GLU A 71 3.04 30.90 27.05
C GLU A 71 2.78 29.45 26.60
N PRO A 72 2.35 28.56 27.51
CA PRO A 72 2.06 27.17 27.15
C PRO A 72 0.95 27.05 26.09
N VAL A 73 1.09 26.06 25.20
CA VAL A 73 0.09 25.70 24.18
C VAL A 73 -0.35 24.26 24.33
N VAL A 74 -1.66 24.03 24.25
CA VAL A 74 -2.23 22.69 24.17
C VAL A 74 -2.41 22.31 22.70
N VAL A 75 -1.78 21.21 22.29
CA VAL A 75 -1.94 20.63 20.95
C VAL A 75 -2.88 19.43 21.02
N ARG A 76 -3.89 19.39 20.15
CA ARG A 76 -4.79 18.24 19.99
C ARG A 76 -4.68 17.69 18.59
N VAL A 77 -4.45 16.38 18.49
CA VAL A 77 -4.33 15.67 17.22
C VAL A 77 -5.62 14.91 16.94
N TYR A 78 -6.23 15.16 15.79
CA TYR A 78 -7.46 14.50 15.35
C TYR A 78 -7.18 13.65 14.10
N GLN A 79 -7.59 12.38 14.14
CA GLN A 79 -7.65 11.55 12.94
C GLN A 79 -9.06 11.62 12.37
N LEU A 80 -9.19 12.19 11.18
CA LEU A 80 -10.46 12.42 10.53
C LEU A 80 -10.64 11.49 9.33
N LYS A 81 -11.88 11.07 9.09
CA LYS A 81 -12.24 10.35 7.86
C LYS A 81 -12.37 11.28 6.66
N ASP A 82 -12.83 12.52 6.91
CA ASP A 82 -13.03 13.58 5.92
C ASP A 82 -12.85 14.94 6.62
N ARG A 83 -12.40 15.97 5.90
CA ARG A 83 -12.02 17.30 6.43
C ARG A 83 -13.15 18.34 6.42
N LYS A 84 -14.28 18.10 5.76
CA LYS A 84 -15.32 19.12 5.49
C LYS A 84 -15.89 19.82 6.72
N ASN A 85 -15.96 19.13 7.86
CA ASN A 85 -16.49 19.70 9.10
C ASN A 85 -15.40 20.26 10.03
N PHE A 86 -14.12 20.04 9.71
CA PHE A 86 -12.98 20.51 10.49
C PHE A 86 -12.44 21.83 9.98
N ASP A 87 -12.45 22.03 8.65
CA ASP A 87 -12.10 23.29 8.01
C ASP A 87 -13.12 24.40 8.28
#